data_AF-A0A2L2LBV3-F1
#
_entry.id   AF-A0A2L2LBV3-F1
#
_cell.length_a   1.000
_cell.length_b   1.000
_cell.length_c   1.000
_cell.angle_alpha   90.00
_cell.angle_beta   90.00
_cell.angle_gamma   90.00
#
_symmetry.space_group_name_H-M   'P 1'
#
loop_
_entity.id
_entity.type
_entity.pdbx_description
1 polymer ?
#
loop_
_entity_poly.entity_id
_entity_poly.type
_entity_poly.pdbx_seq_one_letter_code
_entity_poly.pdbx_strand_id
1 'polypeptide(L)' 'MTLIKSNHDAPLPVPGGPTINPFATVSVENFDVLQHNDVVKAWLAAEVIEVVKEKAVKTEKAN' A
#
# COMPACT_ATOMS: atom_id res chain seq x y z
N MET A 1 -4.56 4.26 7.22
CA MET A 1 -3.09 4.40 7.37
C MET A 1 -2.48 3.03 7.43
N THR A 2 -1.90 2.63 6.31
CA THR A 2 -1.35 1.32 6.04
C THR A 2 0.13 1.45 5.76
N LEU A 3 0.94 0.57 6.32
CA LEU A 3 2.37 0.49 6.00
C LEU A 3 2.56 -0.45 4.83
N ILE A 4 3.15 0.06 3.75
CA ILE A 4 3.52 -0.70 2.57
C ILE A 4 5.03 -0.68 2.42
N LYS A 5 5.60 -1.85 2.17
CA LYS A 5 7.02 -2.05 1.86
C LYS A 5 7.17 -2.28 0.36
N SER A 6 8.12 -1.61 -0.26
CA SER A 6 8.58 -1.96 -1.60
C SER A 6 9.52 -3.15 -1.51
N ASN A 7 9.36 -4.15 -2.37
CA ASN A 7 10.34 -5.21 -2.61
C ASN A 7 11.03 -5.02 -3.98
N HIS A 8 10.84 -3.85 -4.59
CA HIS A 8 11.42 -3.49 -5.87
C HIS A 8 12.68 -2.64 -5.71
N ASP A 9 13.58 -2.72 -6.70
CA ASP A 9 14.85 -2.01 -6.73
C ASP A 9 14.75 -0.60 -7.35
N ALA A 10 13.64 -0.28 -8.01
CA ALA A 10 13.35 1.05 -8.54
C ALA A 10 12.31 1.81 -7.70
N PRO A 11 12.33 3.16 -7.73
CA PRO A 11 11.30 3.97 -7.08
C PRO A 11 9.90 3.67 -7.66
N LEU A 12 8.93 3.44 -6.77
CA LEU A 12 7.55 3.13 -7.15
C LEU A 12 6.64 4.33 -6.87
N PRO A 13 6.27 5.13 -7.89
CA PRO A 13 5.30 6.21 -7.71
C PRO A 13 3.90 5.63 -7.58
N VAL A 14 3.36 5.56 -6.36
CA VAL A 14 1.99 5.04 -6.16
C VAL A 14 1.00 5.97 -6.87
N PRO A 15 0.13 5.47 -7.76
CA PRO A 15 -0.86 6.29 -8.43
C PRO A 15 -1.77 6.98 -7.41
N GLY A 16 -1.74 8.31 -7.32
CA GLY A 16 -2.51 9.07 -6.32
C GLY A 16 -1.96 9.00 -4.89
N GLY A 17 -0.71 8.58 -4.72
CA GLY A 17 -0.03 8.47 -3.43
C GLY A 17 1.42 8.97 -3.47
N PRO A 18 2.21 8.69 -2.41
CA PRO A 18 3.61 9.04 -2.36
C PRO A 18 4.46 8.08 -3.22
N THR A 19 5.67 8.51 -3.58
CA THR A 19 6.68 7.64 -4.17
C THR A 19 7.34 6.80 -3.08
N ILE A 20 7.34 5.47 -3.25
CA ILE A 20 8.05 4.54 -2.37
C ILE A 20 9.47 4.37 -2.90
N ASN A 21 10.46 4.62 -2.05
CA ASN A 21 11.86 4.35 -2.40
C ASN A 21 12.12 2.83 -2.50
N PRO A 22 13.15 2.42 -3.25
CA PRO A 22 13.55 1.01 -3.35
C PRO A 22 13.73 0.37 -1.98
N PHE A 23 13.15 -0.82 -1.78
CA PHE A 23 13.20 -1.57 -0.52
C PHE A 23 12.72 -0.84 0.74
N ALA A 24 12.12 0.35 0.60
CA ALA A 24 11.70 1.18 1.72
C ALA A 24 10.28 0.83 2.16
N THR A 25 9.98 1.10 3.43
CA THR A 25 8.62 1.04 3.97
C THR A 25 8.09 2.46 4.11
N VAL A 26 6.90 2.72 3.57
CA VAL A 26 6.23 4.01 3.67
C VAL A 26 4.84 3.84 4.25
N SER A 27 4.37 4.86 4.96
CA SER A 27 3.00 4.92 5.41
C SER A 27 2.12 5.63 4.39
N VAL A 28 1.03 4.97 3.99
CA VAL A 28 0.06 5.51 3.06
C VAL A 28 -1.30 5.59 3.74
N GLU A 29 -1.83 6.80 3.84
CA GLU A 29 -3.08 7.07 4.56
C GLU A 29 -4.30 6.51 3.84
N ASN A 30 -4.34 6.68 2.51
CA ASN A 30 -5.46 6.33 1.63
C ASN A 30 -5.30 4.96 0.95
N PHE A 31 -4.49 4.06 1.53
CA PHE A 31 -4.21 2.77 0.91
C PHE A 31 -5.47 1.93 0.67
N ASP A 32 -6.49 2.07 1.52
CA ASP A 32 -7.77 1.37 1.40
C ASP A 32 -8.49 1.65 0.07
N VAL A 33 -8.28 2.85 -0.50
CA VAL A 33 -8.80 3.22 -1.83
C VAL A 33 -7.81 2.81 -2.92
N LEU A 34 -6.51 3.02 -2.67
CA LEU A 34 -5.45 2.76 -3.64
C LEU A 34 -5.28 1.28 -3.96
N GLN A 35 -5.54 0.37 -3.02
CA GLN A 35 -5.51 -1.08 -3.25
C GLN A 35 -6.53 -1.54 -4.30
N HIS A 36 -7.55 -0.72 -4.60
CA HIS A 36 -8.51 -1.03 -5.65
C HIS A 36 -8.04 -0.60 -7.05
N ASN A 37 -6.98 0.19 -7.16
CA ASN A 37 -6.37 0.59 -8.43
C ASN A 37 -5.68 -0.60 -9.11
N ASP A 38 -5.85 -0.75 -10.42
CA ASP A 38 -5.32 -1.89 -11.17
C ASP A 38 -3.79 -2.00 -11.11
N VAL A 39 -3.07 -0.88 -11.05
CA VAL A 39 -1.61 -0.87 -10.92
C VAL A 39 -1.18 -1.39 -9.56
N VAL A 40 -1.84 -0.93 -8.48
CA VAL A 40 -1.52 -1.36 -7.11
C VAL A 40 -1.87 -2.82 -6.90
N LYS A 41 -2.98 -3.30 -7.48
CA LYS A 41 -3.32 -4.73 -7.51
C LYS A 41 -2.26 -5.56 -8.22
N ALA A 42 -1.79 -5.11 -9.39
CA ALA A 42 -0.74 -5.80 -10.13
C ALA A 42 0.56 -5.85 -9.31
N TRP A 43 0.91 -4.77 -8.60
CA TRP A 43 2.08 -4.75 -7.73
C TRP A 43 1.97 -5.68 -6.53
N LEU A 44 0.79 -5.76 -5.89
CA LEU A 44 0.54 -6.71 -4.81
C LEU A 44 0.58 -8.16 -5.33
N ALA A 45 -0.02 -8.44 -6.49
CA ALA A 45 -0.03 -9.77 -7.09
C ALA A 45 1.36 -10.24 -7.58
N ALA A 46 2.20 -9.30 -7.97
CA ALA A 46 3.59 -9.55 -8.39
C ALA A 46 4.60 -9.47 -7.23
N GLU A 47 4.13 -9.34 -5.98
CA GLU A 47 4.96 -9.18 -4.77
C GLU A 47 5.95 -8.01 -4.82
N VAL A 48 5.70 -7.04 -5.71
CA VAL A 48 6.48 -5.80 -5.88
C VAL A 48 6.33 -4.91 -4.65
N ILE A 49 5.15 -4.92 -4.03
CA ILE A 49 4.88 -4.27 -2.75
C ILE A 49 4.20 -5.23 -1.78
N GLU A 50 4.39 -5.01 -0.48
CA GLU A 50 3.86 -5.84 0.60
C GLU A 50 3.21 -4.98 1.68
N VAL A 51 2.02 -5.37 2.14
CA VAL A 51 1.32 -4.69 3.24
C VAL A 51 1.86 -5.22 4.57
N VAL A 52 2.69 -4.42 5.24
CA VAL A 52 3.36 -4.81 6.51
C VAL A 52 2.46 -4.56 7.72
N LYS A 53 1.59 -3.55 7.64
CA LYS A 53 0.64 -3.25 8.71
C LYS A 53 -0.61 -2.62 8.12
N GLU A 54 -1.64 -3.42 7.98
CA GLU A 54 -2.99 -2.92 7.77
C GLU A 54 -3.47 -2.32 9.09
N LYS A 55 -3.89 -1.04 9.10
CA LYS A 55 -4.74 -0.58 10.20
C LYS A 55 -5.99 -1.44 10.07
N ALA A 56 -6.16 -2.41 10.95
CA ALA A 56 -7.42 -3.09 11.12
C ALA A 56 -8.49 -2.01 11.31
N VAL A 57 -9.30 -1.78 10.28
CA VAL A 57 -10.55 -1.06 10.43
C VAL A 57 -11.40 -1.99 11.29
N LYS A 58 -11.26 -1.88 12.61
CA LYS A 58 -12.28 -2.34 13.53
C LYS A 58 -13.53 -1.57 13.14
N THR A 59 -14.33 -2.20 12.30
CA THR A 59 -15.73 -1.84 12.14
C THR A 59 -16.38 -2.20 13.48
N GLU A 60 -16.27 -1.31 14.45
CA GLU A 60 -17.23 -1.27 15.55
C GLU A 60 -18.55 -0.88 14.90
N LYS A 61 -19.35 -1.90 14.54
CA LYS A 61 -20.78 -1.73 14.32
C LYS A 61 -21.35 -1.18 15.62
N ALA A 62 -21.54 0.12 15.67
CA ALA A 62 -22.51 0.73 16.55
C ALA A 62 -23.90 0.43 15.98
N ASN A 63 -24.65 -0.44 16.67
CA ASN A 63 -26.06 -0.30 17.05
C ASN A 63 -26.67 -1.66 17.40
#